data_AF-A0AA35NES7-F1
#
_entry.id   AF-A0AA35NES7-F1
#
_cell.length_a   1.000
_cell.length_b   1.000
_cell.length_c   1.000
_cell.angle_alpha   90.00
_cell.angle_beta   90.00
_cell.angle_gamma   90.00
#
_symmetry.space_group_name_H-M   'P 1'
#
loop_
_entity.id
_entity.type
_entity.pdbx_description
1 polymer ?
#
loop_
_entity_poly.entity_id
_entity_poly.type
_entity_poly.pdbx_seq_one_letter_code
_entity_poly.pdbx_strand_id
1 'polypeptide(L)'
;MGSGDLNLLKSWNPKLMKNRKKVWEIEQDLVNEQQKLNTRLKEIEKERELNELLNESNKNKTDGLKNDLALKKSGLEWMYQDAKLSDEKEDYLLGKKKLDSSILNQRAATAVVVPAAGTATGAASTRGLPKKNSKVLKDDPMSRFKITKQKRRTPDTSKPRTTLQRGKSQSKPALDLDY
;
A
#
# COMPACT_ATOMS: atom_id res chain seq x y z
N MET A 1 -16.03 -60.40 7.18
CA MET A 1 -16.81 -59.16 7.33
C MET A 1 -16.07 -58.05 6.59
N GLY A 2 -16.64 -57.51 5.50
CA GLY A 2 -15.97 -56.54 4.63
C GLY A 2 -16.96 -55.73 3.80
N SER A 3 -18.01 -55.21 4.45
CA SER A 3 -19.04 -54.38 3.80
C SER A 3 -18.78 -52.91 4.13
N GLY A 4 -17.96 -52.27 3.32
CA GLY A 4 -17.76 -50.82 3.31
C GLY A 4 -17.84 -50.34 1.86
N ASP A 5 -18.42 -49.16 1.63
CA ASP A 5 -18.55 -48.60 0.29
C ASP A 5 -17.16 -48.40 -0.35
N LEU A 6 -16.88 -49.20 -1.38
CA LEU A 6 -15.63 -49.21 -2.15
C LEU A 6 -15.26 -47.81 -2.68
N ASN A 7 -16.23 -46.92 -2.87
CA ASN A 7 -15.98 -45.56 -3.33
C ASN A 7 -15.29 -44.70 -2.27
N LEU A 8 -15.37 -45.01 -0.98
CA LEU A 8 -14.61 -44.27 0.05
C LEU A 8 -13.10 -44.55 0.01
N LEU A 9 -12.66 -45.60 -0.69
CA LEU A 9 -11.24 -45.86 -0.95
C LEU A 9 -10.72 -45.09 -2.19
N LYS A 10 -11.60 -44.47 -2.97
CA LYS A 10 -11.25 -43.79 -4.22
C LYS A 10 -10.95 -42.31 -3.97
N SER A 11 -9.78 -41.86 -4.38
CA SER A 11 -9.27 -40.49 -4.17
C SER A 11 -10.10 -39.40 -4.85
N TRP A 12 -10.87 -39.72 -5.89
CA TRP A 12 -11.73 -38.78 -6.62
C TRP A 12 -13.12 -38.61 -6.00
N ASN A 13 -13.52 -39.43 -5.02
CA ASN A 13 -14.88 -39.38 -4.46
C ASN A 13 -15.12 -38.05 -3.71
N PRO A 14 -16.11 -37.22 -4.10
CA PRO A 14 -16.38 -35.94 -3.44
C PRO A 14 -16.89 -36.09 -2.00
N LYS A 15 -17.50 -37.23 -1.65
CA LYS A 15 -18.02 -37.48 -0.29
C LYS A 15 -16.90 -37.66 0.74
N LEU A 16 -15.69 -37.99 0.31
CA LEU A 16 -14.52 -38.24 1.16
C LEU A 16 -14.10 -36.96 1.88
N MET A 17 -13.91 -37.04 3.21
CA MET A 17 -13.71 -35.85 4.08
C MET A 17 -12.54 -34.95 3.66
N LYS A 18 -11.44 -35.52 3.15
CA LYS A 18 -10.30 -34.74 2.63
C LYS A 18 -10.67 -33.91 1.39
N ASN A 19 -11.57 -34.40 0.54
CA ASN A 19 -12.02 -33.69 -0.66
C ASN A 19 -13.05 -32.63 -0.31
N ARG A 20 -14.01 -32.95 0.57
CA ARG A 20 -14.93 -31.95 1.14
C ARG A 20 -14.17 -30.79 1.80
N LYS A 21 -13.10 -31.08 2.53
CA LYS A 21 -12.23 -30.05 3.12
C LYS A 21 -11.57 -29.16 2.06
N LYS A 22 -11.00 -29.73 0.99
CA LYS A 22 -10.43 -28.94 -0.12
C LYS A 22 -11.44 -28.05 -0.81
N VAL A 23 -12.65 -28.58 -1.07
CA VAL A 23 -13.76 -27.81 -1.66
C VAL A 23 -14.13 -26.64 -0.75
N TRP A 24 -14.31 -26.91 0.55
CA TRP A 24 -14.60 -25.87 1.55
C TRP A 24 -13.49 -24.81 1.67
N GLU A 25 -12.21 -25.19 1.60
CA GLU A 25 -11.09 -24.24 1.60
C GLU A 25 -11.15 -23.31 0.37
N ILE A 26 -11.41 -23.85 -0.83
CA ILE A 26 -11.54 -23.08 -2.07
C ILE A 26 -12.79 -22.19 -2.04
N GLU A 27 -13.93 -22.69 -1.56
CA GLU A 27 -15.16 -21.91 -1.37
C GLU A 27 -14.94 -20.75 -0.40
N GLN A 28 -14.25 -21.00 0.72
CA GLN A 28 -13.95 -19.99 1.72
C GLN A 28 -13.01 -18.90 1.18
N ASP A 29 -12.01 -19.27 0.37
CA ASP A 29 -11.13 -18.31 -0.30
C ASP A 29 -11.87 -17.49 -1.36
N LEU A 30 -12.75 -18.12 -2.17
CA LEU A 30 -13.61 -17.40 -3.11
C LEU A 30 -14.55 -16.40 -2.42
N VAL A 31 -15.16 -16.77 -1.28
CA VAL A 31 -15.97 -15.85 -0.47
C VAL A 31 -15.13 -14.69 0.05
N ASN A 32 -13.90 -14.95 0.50
CA ASN A 32 -12.97 -13.90 0.95
C ASN A 32 -12.57 -12.96 -0.21
N GLU A 33 -12.39 -13.47 -1.42
CA GLU A 33 -12.11 -12.65 -2.62
C GLU A 33 -13.32 -11.83 -3.04
N GLN A 34 -14.51 -12.43 -3.11
CA GLN A 34 -15.77 -11.73 -3.39
C GLN A 34 -16.03 -10.61 -2.37
N GLN A 35 -15.75 -10.84 -1.08
CA GLN A 35 -15.88 -9.79 -0.06
C GLN A 35 -14.94 -8.61 -0.32
N LYS A 36 -13.66 -8.86 -0.68
CA LYS A 36 -12.68 -7.81 -1.01
C LYS A 36 -13.03 -7.06 -2.30
N LEU A 37 -13.63 -7.74 -3.29
CA LEU A 37 -14.15 -7.11 -4.50
C LEU A 37 -15.36 -6.23 -4.16
N ASN A 38 -16.29 -6.73 -3.34
CA ASN A 38 -17.47 -5.98 -2.90
C ASN A 38 -17.11 -4.75 -2.06
N THR A 39 -16.06 -4.77 -1.24
CA THR A 39 -15.58 -3.54 -0.55
C THR A 39 -15.03 -2.53 -1.55
N ARG A 40 -14.20 -2.96 -2.51
CA ARG A 40 -13.66 -2.07 -3.55
C ARG A 40 -14.74 -1.48 -4.47
N LEU A 41 -15.74 -2.26 -4.86
CA LEU A 41 -16.85 -1.76 -5.66
C LEU A 41 -17.66 -0.70 -4.88
N LYS A 42 -17.85 -0.89 -3.57
CA LYS A 42 -18.47 0.12 -2.69
C LYS A 42 -17.59 1.35 -2.46
N GLU A 43 -16.27 1.24 -2.55
CA GLU A 43 -15.34 2.38 -2.51
C GLU A 43 -15.44 3.19 -3.81
N ILE A 44 -15.36 2.51 -4.96
CA ILE A 44 -15.50 3.12 -6.31
C ILE A 44 -16.85 3.81 -6.48
N GLU A 45 -17.95 3.21 -6.00
CA GLU A 45 -19.28 3.83 -6.13
C GLU A 45 -19.40 5.10 -5.29
N LYS A 46 -18.80 5.15 -4.08
CA LYS A 46 -18.73 6.37 -3.27
C LYS A 46 -17.85 7.44 -3.90
N GLU A 47 -16.72 7.06 -4.50
CA GLU A 47 -15.86 7.98 -5.24
C GLU A 47 -16.60 8.56 -6.45
N ARG A 48 -17.42 7.74 -7.12
CA ARG A 48 -18.28 8.14 -8.24
C ARG A 48 -19.37 9.13 -7.78
N GLU A 49 -20.13 8.79 -6.75
CA GLU A 49 -21.17 9.63 -6.15
C GLU A 49 -20.60 10.99 -5.70
N LEU A 50 -19.46 10.97 -5.01
CA LEU A 50 -18.76 12.19 -4.59
C LEU A 50 -18.32 13.04 -5.79
N ASN A 51 -17.76 12.42 -6.83
CA ASN A 51 -17.33 13.10 -8.04
C ASN A 51 -18.53 13.67 -8.83
N GLU A 52 -19.68 12.98 -8.84
CA GLU A 52 -20.92 13.44 -9.46
C GLU A 52 -21.47 14.69 -8.75
N LEU A 53 -21.66 14.64 -7.44
CA LEU A 53 -22.05 15.80 -6.62
C LEU A 53 -21.08 16.98 -6.80
N LEU A 54 -19.78 16.68 -6.86
CA LEU A 54 -18.72 17.65 -7.07
C LEU A 54 -18.76 18.25 -8.50
N ASN A 55 -19.09 17.46 -9.52
CA ASN A 55 -19.32 17.91 -10.90
C ASN A 55 -20.56 18.80 -11.02
N GLU A 56 -21.66 18.45 -10.36
CA GLU A 56 -22.85 19.29 -10.30
C GLU A 56 -22.57 20.63 -9.60
N SER A 57 -21.88 20.60 -8.46
CA SER A 57 -21.48 21.82 -7.76
C SER A 57 -20.56 22.74 -8.60
N ASN A 58 -19.77 22.17 -9.52
CA ASN A 58 -18.91 22.94 -10.43
C ASN A 58 -19.70 23.70 -11.50
N LYS A 59 -20.79 23.12 -12.03
CA LYS A 59 -21.62 23.75 -13.07
C LYS A 59 -22.16 25.12 -12.63
N ASN A 60 -22.43 25.28 -11.33
CA ASN A 60 -23.08 26.44 -10.74
C ASN A 60 -22.10 27.45 -10.09
N LYS A 61 -20.77 27.25 -10.19
CA LYS A 61 -19.75 28.08 -9.52
C LYS A 61 -18.97 28.99 -10.46
N THR A 62 -18.41 30.07 -9.92
CA THR A 62 -17.53 31.02 -10.61
C THR A 62 -16.13 30.42 -10.84
N ASP A 63 -15.39 30.93 -11.83
CA ASP A 63 -14.14 30.29 -12.31
C ASP A 63 -13.05 30.16 -11.26
N GLY A 64 -12.94 31.09 -10.30
CA GLY A 64 -11.99 30.99 -9.19
C GLY A 64 -12.22 29.76 -8.30
N LEU A 65 -13.46 29.34 -8.11
CA LEU A 65 -13.82 28.13 -7.35
C LEU A 65 -13.63 26.83 -8.15
N LYS A 66 -13.68 26.90 -9.49
CA LYS A 66 -13.41 25.74 -10.36
C LYS A 66 -11.95 25.29 -10.26
N ASN A 67 -11.01 26.24 -10.17
CA ASN A 67 -9.58 25.95 -9.99
C ASN A 67 -9.30 25.21 -8.69
N ASP A 68 -9.88 25.65 -7.57
CA ASP A 68 -9.77 24.99 -6.27
C ASP A 68 -10.29 23.54 -6.32
N LEU A 69 -11.39 23.32 -7.03
CA LEU A 69 -12.02 22.00 -7.11
C LEU A 69 -11.35 21.07 -8.14
N ALA A 70 -10.66 21.61 -9.14
CA ALA A 70 -9.76 20.88 -10.02
C ALA A 70 -8.50 20.40 -9.28
N LEU A 71 -7.96 21.21 -8.37
CA LEU A 71 -6.84 20.83 -7.50
C LEU A 71 -7.21 19.65 -6.58
N LYS A 72 -8.44 19.63 -6.03
CA LYS A 72 -8.99 18.49 -5.28
C LYS A 72 -9.02 17.22 -6.11
N LYS A 73 -9.60 17.26 -7.33
CA LYS A 73 -9.66 16.10 -8.24
C LYS A 73 -8.28 15.55 -8.61
N SER A 74 -7.30 16.44 -8.81
CA SER A 74 -5.93 16.05 -9.17
C SER A 74 -5.14 15.47 -7.98
N GLY A 75 -5.67 15.59 -6.74
CA GLY A 75 -4.92 15.27 -5.53
C GLY A 75 -3.79 16.26 -5.25
N LEU A 76 -3.81 17.43 -5.89
CA LEU A 76 -2.80 18.50 -5.76
C LEU A 76 -3.22 19.56 -4.73
N GLU A 77 -4.44 19.48 -4.19
CA GLU A 77 -4.95 20.27 -3.04
C GLU A 77 -3.86 20.54 -2.00
N TRP A 78 -3.29 19.48 -1.39
CA TRP A 78 -2.32 19.60 -0.29
C TRP A 78 -1.04 20.38 -0.67
N MET A 79 -0.68 20.42 -1.95
CA MET A 79 0.51 21.10 -2.44
C MET A 79 0.26 22.60 -2.67
N TYR A 80 -0.95 22.98 -3.10
CA TYR A 80 -1.33 24.37 -3.35
C TYR A 80 -2.09 25.03 -2.19
N GLN A 81 -2.56 24.26 -1.20
CA GLN A 81 -3.13 24.75 0.05
C GLN A 81 -2.13 25.65 0.79
N ASP A 82 -0.87 25.21 0.88
CA ASP A 82 0.23 25.95 1.52
C ASP A 82 0.59 27.26 0.79
N ALA A 83 0.37 27.32 -0.53
CA ALA A 83 0.58 28.53 -1.32
C ALA A 83 -0.44 29.63 -1.00
N LYS A 84 -1.68 29.28 -0.64
CA LYS A 84 -2.66 30.28 -0.13
C LYS A 84 -2.33 30.80 1.27
N LEU A 85 -1.47 30.09 2.00
CA LEU A 85 -0.91 30.55 3.28
C LEU A 85 0.45 31.25 3.09
N SER A 86 0.91 31.45 1.84
CA SER A 86 2.16 32.16 1.59
C SER A 86 1.99 33.65 1.78
N ASP A 87 0.88 34.28 1.38
CA ASP A 87 0.61 35.71 1.59
C ASP A 87 0.91 36.18 3.04
N GLU A 88 0.40 35.46 4.04
CA GLU A 88 0.67 35.82 5.44
C GLU A 88 2.14 35.59 5.83
N LYS A 89 2.77 34.50 5.38
CA LYS A 89 4.20 34.25 5.61
C LYS A 89 5.06 35.30 4.93
N GLU A 90 4.74 35.67 3.70
CA GLU A 90 5.42 36.67 2.88
C GLU A 90 5.31 38.04 3.53
N ASP A 91 4.16 38.42 4.09
CA ASP A 91 4.01 39.63 4.90
C ASP A 91 4.94 39.63 6.14
N TYR A 92 5.15 38.49 6.79
CA TYR A 92 6.12 38.37 7.90
C TYR A 92 7.59 38.42 7.40
N LEU A 93 7.91 37.80 6.25
CA LEU A 93 9.24 37.85 5.64
C LEU A 93 9.59 39.25 5.09
N LEU A 94 8.59 39.99 4.58
CA LEU A 94 8.69 41.35 4.07
C LEU A 94 8.59 42.42 5.18
N GLY A 95 8.44 42.01 6.44
CA GLY A 95 8.36 42.91 7.59
C GLY A 95 7.09 43.77 7.64
N LYS A 96 6.05 43.43 6.86
CA LYS A 96 4.75 44.13 6.82
C LYS A 96 3.94 43.89 8.09
N LYS A 97 4.00 42.66 8.63
CA LYS A 97 3.33 42.25 9.88
C LYS A 97 4.37 42.00 10.98
N LYS A 98 4.09 42.45 12.21
CA LYS A 98 4.95 42.21 13.38
C LYS A 98 4.81 40.76 13.84
N LEU A 99 5.93 40.13 14.19
CA LEU A 99 5.97 38.75 14.71
C LEU A 99 5.43 38.70 16.14
N ASP A 100 4.19 38.24 16.32
CA ASP A 100 3.65 37.93 17.64
C ASP A 100 4.22 36.61 18.18
N SER A 101 4.44 36.58 19.49
CA SER A 101 4.98 35.41 20.22
C SER A 101 4.09 34.17 20.13
N SER A 102 2.78 34.35 19.88
CA SER A 102 1.82 33.28 19.59
C SER A 102 2.21 32.48 18.34
N ILE A 103 2.67 33.15 17.27
CA ILE A 103 3.03 32.53 15.98
C ILE A 103 4.34 31.74 16.10
N LEU A 104 5.30 32.28 16.84
CA LEU A 104 6.57 31.60 17.15
C LEU A 104 6.31 30.29 17.92
N ASN A 105 5.39 30.32 18.88
CA ASN A 105 4.99 29.16 19.67
C ASN A 105 4.06 28.20 18.90
N GLN A 106 3.29 28.68 17.92
CA GLN A 106 2.40 27.86 17.11
C GLN A 106 3.15 26.77 16.31
N ARG A 107 4.38 27.05 15.88
CA ARG A 107 5.24 26.04 15.20
C ARG A 107 5.72 24.92 16.13
N ALA A 108 5.72 25.13 17.45
CA ALA A 108 5.93 24.06 18.42
C ALA A 108 4.63 23.25 18.67
N ALA A 109 3.46 23.88 18.50
CA ALA A 109 2.15 23.26 18.70
C ALA A 109 1.57 22.54 17.46
N THR A 110 2.03 22.87 16.25
CA THR A 110 1.65 22.15 15.01
C THR A 110 2.57 20.95 14.69
N ALA A 111 3.55 20.66 15.56
CA ALA A 111 4.39 19.47 15.49
C ALA A 111 3.71 18.20 16.08
N VAL A 112 2.39 18.08 15.90
CA VAL A 112 1.50 17.08 16.50
C VAL A 112 0.20 17.06 15.64
N VAL A 113 -0.41 15.95 15.20
CA VAL A 113 -0.19 14.50 15.42
C VAL A 113 -0.36 13.72 14.11
N VAL A 114 0.57 12.81 13.79
CA VAL A 114 0.24 11.50 13.17
C VAL A 114 0.33 10.48 14.31
N PRO A 115 -0.61 9.53 14.49
CA PRO A 115 -0.67 8.73 15.72
C PRO A 115 0.47 7.72 15.83
N ALA A 116 1.58 8.13 16.44
CA ALA A 116 2.64 7.26 16.94
C ALA A 116 3.37 7.92 18.13
N ALA A 117 2.90 7.59 19.34
CA ALA A 117 3.54 7.65 20.66
C ALA A 117 4.90 8.36 20.85
N GLY A 118 4.97 9.24 21.85
CA GLY A 118 6.15 9.35 22.72
C GLY A 118 6.93 10.67 22.73
N THR A 119 6.60 11.54 23.68
CA THR A 119 7.51 12.39 24.48
C THR A 119 8.82 11.62 24.82
N ALA A 120 10.04 12.17 24.86
CA ALA A 120 10.50 13.54 24.66
C ALA A 120 12.05 13.63 24.49
N THR A 121 12.52 14.83 24.10
CA THR A 121 13.82 15.46 24.45
C THR A 121 15.18 14.79 24.19
N GLY A 122 16.10 15.63 23.71
CA GLY A 122 17.41 15.79 24.38
C GLY A 122 18.59 15.07 23.75
N ALA A 123 19.45 15.83 23.06
CA ALA A 123 20.80 15.37 22.76
C ALA A 123 21.66 15.39 24.04
N ALA A 124 21.92 14.22 24.61
CA ALA A 124 22.93 14.02 25.64
C ALA A 124 23.65 12.68 25.43
N SER A 125 24.98 12.70 25.55
CA SER A 125 25.83 11.51 25.41
C SER A 125 25.64 10.56 26.58
N THR A 126 25.24 9.30 26.32
CA THR A 126 25.63 8.12 27.13
C THR A 126 25.51 6.82 26.31
N ARG A 127 26.24 5.79 26.74
CA ARG A 127 26.32 4.46 26.10
C ARG A 127 25.05 3.63 26.29
N GLY A 128 24.68 2.86 25.26
CA GLY A 128 23.89 1.62 25.41
C GLY A 128 22.43 1.69 24.94
N LEU A 129 22.17 1.34 23.66
CA LEU A 129 20.81 1.20 23.14
C LEU A 129 20.24 -0.21 23.40
N PRO A 130 19.00 -0.34 23.91
CA PRO A 130 18.32 -1.64 24.02
C PRO A 130 17.83 -2.14 22.64
N LYS A 131 18.06 -3.43 22.36
CA LYS A 131 17.57 -4.12 21.14
C LYS A 131 16.05 -4.39 21.19
N LYS A 132 15.23 -3.48 20.67
CA LYS A 132 13.84 -3.66 20.18
C LYS A 132 13.37 -2.31 19.61
N ASN A 133 12.91 -2.15 18.36
CA ASN A 133 11.76 -2.83 17.73
C ASN A 133 12.01 -3.15 16.24
N SER A 134 12.47 -4.36 15.93
CA SER A 134 12.84 -4.77 14.55
C SER A 134 11.66 -5.18 13.65
N LYS A 135 10.41 -5.01 14.10
CA LYS A 135 9.20 -5.23 13.28
C LYS A 135 8.75 -3.93 12.61
N VAL A 136 8.48 -2.88 13.39
CA VAL A 136 8.11 -1.53 12.90
C VAL A 136 9.07 -1.00 11.83
N LEU A 137 10.38 -1.22 12.01
CA LEU A 137 11.41 -0.79 11.05
C LEU A 137 11.46 -1.58 9.73
N LYS A 138 10.64 -2.64 9.55
CA LYS A 138 10.53 -3.41 8.29
C LYS A 138 9.31 -3.03 7.46
N ASP A 139 8.33 -2.40 8.10
CA ASP A 139 7.06 -1.98 7.48
C ASP A 139 7.15 -0.54 6.94
N ASP A 140 8.18 0.23 7.33
CA ASP A 140 8.58 1.48 6.67
C ASP A 140 8.88 1.24 5.17
N PRO A 141 8.22 1.93 4.22
CA PRO A 141 8.48 1.79 2.80
C PRO A 141 9.95 2.07 2.42
N MET A 142 10.63 2.98 3.13
CA MET A 142 12.03 3.33 2.87
C MET A 142 12.99 2.21 3.30
N SER A 143 12.62 1.41 4.31
CA SER A 143 13.38 0.22 4.72
C SER A 143 13.47 -0.82 3.59
N ARG A 144 12.38 -1.03 2.84
CA ARG A 144 12.30 -1.99 1.73
C ARG A 144 13.26 -1.64 0.60
N PHE A 145 13.39 -0.34 0.28
CA PHE A 145 14.38 0.15 -0.69
C PHE A 145 15.81 -0.04 -0.19
N LYS A 146 16.10 0.27 1.09
CA LYS A 146 17.43 0.08 1.69
C LYS A 146 17.85 -1.39 1.68
N ILE A 147 16.96 -2.30 2.10
CA ILE A 147 17.20 -3.76 2.08
C ILE A 147 17.44 -4.25 0.64
N THR A 148 16.62 -3.82 -0.33
CA THR A 148 16.79 -4.20 -1.74
C THR A 148 18.12 -3.69 -2.31
N LYS A 149 18.52 -2.45 -1.98
CA LYS A 149 19.78 -1.85 -2.41
C LYS A 149 21.00 -2.55 -1.79
N GLN A 150 20.91 -3.00 -0.54
CA GLN A 150 21.96 -3.81 0.10
C GLN A 150 22.08 -5.20 -0.54
N LYS A 151 20.96 -5.91 -0.76
CA LYS A 151 20.94 -7.22 -1.43
C LYS A 151 21.54 -7.18 -2.84
N ARG A 152 21.41 -6.06 -3.57
CA ARG A 152 22.04 -5.86 -4.89
C ARG A 152 23.53 -5.51 -4.82
N ARG A 153 24.03 -5.01 -3.67
CA ARG A 153 25.43 -4.59 -3.49
C ARG A 153 26.33 -5.71 -2.98
N THR A 154 25.79 -6.68 -2.25
CA THR A 154 26.53 -7.86 -1.81
C THR A 154 26.48 -8.93 -2.91
N PRO A 155 27.60 -9.28 -3.57
CA PRO A 155 27.63 -10.44 -4.44
C PRO A 155 27.39 -11.70 -3.61
N ASP A 156 26.48 -12.55 -4.06
CA ASP A 156 26.07 -13.76 -3.35
C ASP A 156 27.11 -14.87 -3.53
N THR A 157 28.16 -14.82 -2.70
CA THR A 157 29.29 -15.78 -2.71
C THR A 157 28.90 -17.17 -2.23
N SER A 158 27.65 -17.38 -1.78
CA SER A 158 27.18 -18.65 -1.22
C SER A 158 26.61 -19.62 -2.25
N LYS A 159 26.26 -19.13 -3.45
CA LYS A 159 25.72 -19.97 -4.52
C LYS A 159 26.84 -20.54 -5.36
N PRO A 160 26.95 -21.87 -5.54
CA PRO A 160 27.81 -22.42 -6.58
C PRO A 160 27.35 -21.84 -7.92
N ARG A 161 28.30 -21.40 -8.75
CA ARG A 161 28.05 -20.97 -10.12
C ARG A 161 27.49 -22.16 -10.88
N THR A 162 26.16 -22.32 -10.89
CA THR A 162 25.49 -23.33 -11.71
C THR A 162 25.75 -22.98 -13.15
N THR A 163 26.77 -23.63 -13.73
CA THR A 163 27.03 -23.60 -15.15
C THR A 163 25.78 -24.11 -15.83
N LEU A 164 24.99 -23.20 -16.39
CA LEU A 164 23.91 -23.54 -17.30
C LEU A 164 24.54 -24.30 -18.47
N GLN A 165 24.52 -25.64 -18.42
CA GLN A 165 24.70 -26.42 -19.62
C GLN A 165 23.60 -25.95 -20.56
N ARG A 166 24.02 -25.29 -21.65
CA ARG A 166 23.15 -24.78 -22.70
C ARG A 166 22.32 -25.96 -23.19
N GLY A 167 21.07 -26.02 -22.74
CA GLY A 167 20.21 -27.18 -22.95
C GLY A 167 20.18 -27.50 -24.43
N LYS A 168 20.51 -28.76 -24.79
CA LYS A 168 20.18 -29.28 -26.11
C LYS A 168 18.68 -29.06 -26.30
N SER A 169 18.33 -28.31 -27.34
CA SER A 169 16.95 -28.14 -27.76
C SER A 169 16.35 -29.53 -27.97
N GLN A 170 15.39 -29.92 -27.12
CA GLN A 170 14.55 -31.07 -27.39
C GLN A 170 13.82 -30.80 -28.70
N SER A 171 14.08 -31.60 -29.72
CA SER A 171 13.34 -31.56 -30.97
C SER A 171 11.88 -31.85 -30.65
N LYS A 172 10.98 -30.91 -30.98
CA LYS A 172 9.54 -31.16 -30.91
C LYS A 172 9.23 -32.35 -31.84
N PRO A 173 8.48 -33.37 -31.39
CA PRO A 173 7.85 -34.29 -32.34
C PRO A 173 6.90 -33.49 -33.23
N ALA A 174 6.79 -33.87 -34.50
CA ALA A 174 5.85 -33.25 -35.40
C ALA A 174 4.41 -33.45 -34.88
N LEU A 175 3.57 -32.44 -35.07
CA LEU A 175 2.13 -32.64 -35.04
C LEU A 175 1.75 -33.13 -36.43
N ASP A 176 1.48 -34.42 -36.55
CA ASP A 176 0.89 -34.98 -37.76
C ASP A 176 -0.52 -34.38 -37.90
N LEU A 177 -0.66 -33.53 -38.92
CA LEU A 177 -1.92 -32.95 -39.38
C LEU A 177 -2.57 -33.93 -40.34
N ASP A 178 -3.20 -34.97 -39.79
CA ASP A 178 -4.18 -35.77 -40.52
C ASP A 178 -5.56 -35.11 -40.46
N TYR A 179 -6.26 -35.18 -41.59
CA TYR A 179 -7.49 -34.45 -41.96
C TYR A 179 -8.77 -35.11 -41.42
#